data_AF-A0A373UFC8-F1
#
_entry.id   AF-A0A373UFC8-F1
#
_cell.length_a   1.000
_cell.length_b   1.000
_cell.length_c   1.000
_cell.angle_alpha   90.00
_cell.angle_beta   90.00
_cell.angle_gamma   90.00
#
_symmetry.space_group_name_H-M   'P 1'
#
loop_
_entity.id
_entity.type
_entity.pdbx_description
1 polymer ?
#
loop_
_entity_poly.entity_id
_entity_poly.type
_entity_poly.pdbx_seq_one_letter_code
_entity_poly.pdbx_strand_id
1 'polypeptide(L)'
;MAKRGGGFPGGMPGNMGNLMKQAQKMQRQMEEASKELEEKEVTAAAGGGAVEVTVSGKKEVTKVKIDPEAVDPDDVEMLEDMIMAATNEALRQIEEYSQQSMSKITGGMGGLGGGFPF
;
A
#
# COMPACT_ATOMS: atom_id res chain seq x y z
N MET A 1 24.36 58.41 -16.17
CA MET A 1 23.05 57.95 -16.73
C MET A 1 23.24 56.53 -17.24
N ALA A 2 22.83 55.52 -16.45
CA ALA A 2 21.59 54.74 -16.57
C ALA A 2 21.62 53.80 -17.80
N LYS A 3 21.45 52.48 -17.69
CA LYS A 3 20.31 51.81 -17.04
C LYS A 3 20.63 50.33 -16.77
N ARG A 4 20.57 49.95 -15.49
CA ARG A 4 20.37 48.58 -15.00
C ARG A 4 18.92 48.19 -15.33
N GLY A 5 18.73 47.13 -16.11
CA GLY A 5 17.42 46.61 -16.48
C GLY A 5 17.39 45.11 -16.26
N GLY A 6 17.30 44.70 -15.00
CA GLY A 6 16.93 43.35 -14.64
C GLY A 6 15.48 43.08 -15.02
N GLY A 7 15.21 41.87 -15.47
CA GLY A 7 13.87 41.39 -15.81
C GLY A 7 13.94 39.92 -16.15
N PHE A 8 14.11 39.08 -15.12
CA PHE A 8 13.73 37.68 -15.23
C PHE A 8 12.23 37.64 -15.52
N PRO A 9 11.75 37.02 -16.61
CA PRO A 9 10.33 36.83 -16.82
C PRO A 9 9.85 35.79 -15.80
N GLY A 10 9.10 36.26 -14.80
CA GLY A 10 8.39 35.41 -13.85
C GLY A 10 7.40 34.49 -14.57
N GLY A 11 7.36 33.23 -14.11
CA GLY A 11 6.56 32.16 -14.69
C GLY A 11 5.05 32.40 -14.69
N MET A 12 4.39 31.77 -15.65
CA MET A 12 2.97 31.89 -16.01
C MET A 12 1.99 31.54 -14.85
N PRO A 13 1.11 32.46 -14.42
CA PRO A 13 0.12 32.25 -13.34
C PRO A 13 -1.00 31.23 -13.61
N GLY A 14 -1.27 30.88 -14.88
CA GLY A 14 -2.38 29.98 -15.25
C GLY A 14 -2.14 28.50 -14.92
N ASN A 15 -0.87 28.08 -14.80
CA ASN A 15 -0.51 26.68 -14.55
C ASN A 15 -0.61 26.31 -13.06
N MET A 16 -0.54 27.30 -12.16
CA MET A 16 -0.50 27.09 -10.71
C MET A 16 -1.87 26.70 -10.12
N GLY A 17 -2.96 27.27 -10.63
CA GLY A 17 -4.32 27.00 -10.14
C GLY A 17 -4.82 25.59 -10.45
N ASN A 18 -4.49 25.06 -11.63
CA ASN A 18 -4.81 23.68 -12.00
C ASN A 18 -3.95 22.67 -11.24
N LEU A 19 -2.68 22.99 -10.99
CA LEU A 19 -1.78 22.18 -10.17
C LEU A 19 -2.29 22.05 -8.72
N MET A 20 -2.73 23.15 -8.10
CA MET A 20 -3.29 23.13 -6.75
C MET A 20 -4.56 22.27 -6.65
N LYS A 21 -5.45 22.33 -7.65
CA LYS A 21 -6.66 21.48 -7.68
C LYS A 21 -6.33 20.00 -7.83
N GLN A 22 -5.33 19.66 -8.63
CA GLN A 22 -4.86 18.29 -8.79
C GLN A 22 -4.19 17.78 -7.49
N ALA A 23 -3.37 18.60 -6.84
CA ALA A 23 -2.77 18.28 -5.55
C ALA A 23 -3.83 18.04 -4.45
N GLN A 24 -4.86 18.88 -4.37
CA GLN A 24 -5.98 18.70 -3.44
C GLN A 24 -6.81 17.43 -3.73
N LYS A 25 -6.93 17.03 -5.00
CA LYS A 25 -7.58 15.78 -5.37
C LYS A 25 -6.72 14.58 -4.95
N MET A 26 -5.42 14.63 -5.22
CA MET A 26 -4.46 13.60 -4.80
C MET A 26 -4.46 13.43 -3.29
N GLN A 27 -4.43 14.53 -2.52
CA GLN A 27 -4.46 14.46 -1.06
C GLN A 27 -5.70 13.69 -0.56
N ARG A 28 -6.89 14.00 -1.09
CA ARG A 28 -8.13 13.28 -0.74
C ARG A 28 -8.08 11.81 -1.15
N GLN A 29 -7.61 11.51 -2.35
CA GLN A 29 -7.49 10.14 -2.84
C GLN A 29 -6.48 9.32 -2.00
N MET A 30 -5.38 9.93 -1.54
CA MET A 30 -4.44 9.26 -0.64
C MET A 30 -5.06 9.02 0.75
N GLU A 31 -5.79 9.99 1.30
CA GLU A 31 -6.49 9.81 2.58
C GLU A 31 -7.55 8.70 2.49
N GLU A 32 -8.32 8.66 1.41
CA GLU A 32 -9.32 7.61 1.16
C GLU A 32 -8.67 6.24 0.99
N ALA A 33 -7.63 6.14 0.15
CA ALA A 33 -6.92 4.89 -0.07
C ALA A 33 -6.21 4.38 1.19
N SER A 34 -5.66 5.28 2.01
CA SER A 34 -5.08 4.91 3.30
C SER A 34 -6.12 4.30 4.23
N LYS A 35 -7.32 4.90 4.31
CA LYS A 35 -8.43 4.35 5.12
C LYS A 35 -8.92 3.01 4.59
N GLU A 36 -9.09 2.89 3.27
CA GLU A 36 -9.50 1.63 2.65
C GLU A 36 -8.47 0.52 2.89
N LEU A 37 -7.17 0.84 2.81
CA LEU A 37 -6.10 -0.09 3.15
C LEU A 37 -6.18 -0.51 4.62
N GLU A 38 -6.36 0.43 5.56
CA GLU A 38 -6.47 0.12 6.98
C GLU A 38 -7.61 -0.87 7.32
N GLU A 39 -8.74 -0.78 6.61
CA GLU A 39 -9.89 -1.67 6.78
C GLU A 39 -9.78 -2.98 5.99
N LYS A 40 -8.80 -3.08 5.08
CA LYS A 40 -8.60 -4.27 4.27
C LYS A 40 -8.04 -5.40 5.13
N GLU A 41 -8.59 -6.59 4.94
CA GLU A 41 -8.03 -7.83 5.46
C GLU A 41 -7.72 -8.80 4.31
N VAL A 42 -6.67 -9.60 4.51
CA VAL A 42 -6.27 -10.68 3.61
C VAL A 42 -6.03 -11.92 4.44
N THR A 43 -6.52 -13.06 3.96
CA THR A 43 -6.27 -14.38 4.55
C THR A 43 -5.39 -15.19 3.61
N ALA A 44 -4.32 -15.76 4.15
CA ALA A 44 -3.51 -16.75 3.46
C ALA A 44 -3.50 -18.07 4.25
N ALA A 45 -3.19 -19.16 3.55
CA ALA A 45 -3.21 -20.50 4.12
C ALA A 45 -1.93 -21.27 3.82
N ALA A 46 -1.61 -22.22 4.69
CA ALA A 46 -0.53 -23.21 4.52
C ALA A 46 -1.04 -24.62 4.83
N GLY A 47 -0.26 -25.64 4.46
CA GLY A 47 -0.62 -27.04 4.73
C GLY A 47 -1.93 -27.49 4.08
N GLY A 48 -2.25 -26.98 2.89
CA GLY A 48 -3.50 -27.30 2.20
C GLY A 48 -4.76 -26.69 2.84
N GLY A 49 -4.63 -25.67 3.69
CA GLY A 49 -5.75 -25.05 4.41
C GLY A 49 -5.79 -25.40 5.89
N ALA A 50 -4.85 -26.22 6.37
CA ALA A 50 -4.78 -26.62 7.77
C ALA A 50 -4.42 -25.47 8.72
N VAL A 51 -3.69 -24.46 8.23
CA VAL A 51 -3.49 -23.20 8.93
C VAL A 51 -3.90 -22.04 8.03
N GLU A 52 -4.74 -21.14 8.56
CA GLU A 52 -5.14 -19.89 7.92
C GLU A 52 -4.80 -18.70 8.83
N VAL A 53 -4.21 -17.66 8.26
CA VAL A 53 -3.85 -16.42 8.98
C VAL A 53 -4.44 -15.23 8.24
N THR A 54 -5.18 -14.39 8.96
CA THR A 54 -5.73 -13.13 8.46
C THR A 54 -4.91 -11.96 8.99
N VAL A 55 -4.50 -11.07 8.08
CA VAL A 55 -3.74 -9.86 8.35
C VAL A 55 -4.49 -8.64 7.83
N SER A 56 -4.51 -7.57 8.61
CA SER A 56 -5.08 -6.27 8.22
C SER A 56 -4.09 -5.40 7.45
N GLY A 57 -4.56 -4.35 6.77
CA GLY A 57 -3.68 -3.36 6.13
C GLY A 57 -2.78 -2.58 7.09
N LYS A 58 -3.02 -2.67 8.40
CA LYS A 58 -2.10 -2.18 9.44
C LYS A 58 -0.93 -3.13 9.70
N LYS A 59 -0.84 -4.23 8.95
CA LYS A 59 0.11 -5.34 9.14
C LYS A 59 -0.05 -6.00 10.52
N GLU A 60 -1.28 -6.04 11.03
CA GLU A 60 -1.63 -6.73 12.28
C GLU A 60 -2.32 -8.05 11.96
N VAL A 61 -1.94 -9.13 12.66
CA VAL A 61 -2.66 -10.41 12.58
C VAL A 61 -3.97 -10.27 13.34
N THR A 62 -5.09 -10.41 12.65
CA THR A 62 -6.44 -10.26 13.23
C THR A 62 -7.11 -11.60 13.51
N LYS A 63 -6.68 -12.67 12.83
CA LYS A 63 -7.23 -14.02 13.04
C LYS A 63 -6.20 -15.09 12.70
N VAL A 64 -6.22 -16.17 13.49
CA VAL A 64 -5.51 -17.42 13.19
C VAL A 64 -6.51 -18.56 13.35
N LYS A 65 -6.58 -19.44 12.36
CA LYS A 65 -7.38 -20.67 12.41
C LYS A 65 -6.46 -21.85 12.13
N ILE A 66 -6.54 -22.85 12.98
CA ILE A 66 -5.75 -24.08 12.88
C ILE A 66 -6.75 -25.23 12.89
N ASP A 67 -6.64 -26.12 11.92
CA ASP A 67 -7.37 -27.37 11.90
C ASP A 67 -6.86 -28.28 13.03
N PRO A 68 -7.73 -28.91 13.84
CA PRO A 68 -7.30 -29.83 14.89
C PRO A 68 -6.38 -30.96 14.38
N GLU A 69 -6.54 -31.38 13.12
CA GLU A 69 -5.68 -32.40 12.50
C GLU A 69 -4.23 -31.92 12.29
N ALA A 70 -3.98 -30.62 12.28
CA ALA A 70 -2.62 -30.05 12.23
C ALA A 70 -1.94 -29.94 13.60
N VAL A 71 -2.64 -30.27 14.69
CA VAL A 71 -2.11 -30.17 16.05
C VAL A 71 -1.64 -31.55 16.51
N ASP A 72 -0.44 -31.92 16.10
CA ASP A 72 0.24 -33.13 16.56
C ASP A 72 1.32 -32.76 17.62
N PRO A 73 1.18 -33.21 18.88
CA PRO A 73 2.19 -32.95 19.91
C PRO A 73 3.54 -33.60 19.62
N ASP A 74 3.59 -34.62 18.76
CA ASP A 74 4.83 -35.29 18.35
C ASP A 74 5.51 -34.59 17.14
N ASP A 75 4.82 -33.66 16.47
CA ASP A 75 5.30 -32.91 15.29
C ASP A 75 4.90 -31.42 15.32
N VAL A 76 5.33 -30.73 16.37
CA VAL A 76 5.08 -29.29 16.55
C VAL A 76 5.81 -28.45 15.50
N GLU A 77 6.97 -28.89 15.03
CA GLU A 77 7.78 -28.18 14.03
C GLU A 77 7.00 -27.96 12.73
N MET A 78 6.23 -28.97 12.29
CA MET A 78 5.37 -28.82 11.11
C MET A 78 4.30 -27.73 11.30
N LEU A 79 3.68 -27.66 12.48
CA LEU A 79 2.68 -26.63 12.78
C LEU A 79 3.31 -25.22 12.80
N GLU A 80 4.48 -25.09 13.40
CA GLU A 80 5.25 -23.82 13.41
C GLU A 80 5.57 -23.35 11.99
N ASP A 81 6.03 -24.26 11.12
CA ASP A 81 6.33 -23.97 9.72
C ASP A 81 5.09 -23.51 8.95
N MET A 82 3.94 -24.16 9.17
CA MET A 82 2.69 -23.77 8.53
C MET A 82 2.21 -22.38 8.99
N ILE A 83 2.31 -22.07 10.28
CA ILE A 83 1.98 -20.74 10.81
C ILE A 83 2.91 -19.69 10.21
N MET A 84 4.22 -19.95 10.17
CA MET A 84 5.20 -19.06 9.56
C MET A 84 4.87 -18.81 8.08
N ALA A 85 4.61 -19.87 7.32
CA ALA A 85 4.31 -19.78 5.89
C ALA A 85 3.03 -18.98 5.62
N ALA A 86 1.93 -19.29 6.31
CA ALA A 86 0.65 -18.60 6.15
C ALA A 86 0.76 -17.11 6.56
N THR A 87 1.45 -16.80 7.67
CA THR A 87 1.62 -15.43 8.14
C THR A 87 2.43 -14.59 7.15
N ASN A 88 3.58 -15.10 6.72
CA ASN A 88 4.43 -14.39 5.76
C ASN A 88 3.72 -14.19 4.42
N GLU A 89 2.92 -15.15 3.99
CA GLU A 89 2.14 -15.03 2.77
C GLU A 89 1.03 -13.98 2.88
N ALA A 90 0.29 -13.93 3.99
CA ALA A 90 -0.70 -12.89 4.23
C ALA A 90 -0.04 -11.49 4.26
N LEU A 91 1.14 -11.37 4.86
CA LEU A 91 1.93 -10.13 4.90
C LEU A 91 2.41 -9.70 3.51
N ARG A 92 2.86 -10.64 2.67
CA ARG A 92 3.23 -10.34 1.27
C ARG A 92 2.03 -9.85 0.47
N GLN A 93 0.90 -10.52 0.57
CA GLN A 93 -0.30 -10.15 -0.17
C GLN A 93 -0.81 -8.76 0.24
N ILE A 94 -0.86 -8.43 1.54
CA ILE A 94 -1.30 -7.10 1.98
C ILE A 94 -0.34 -5.98 1.52
N GLU A 95 0.96 -6.28 1.44
CA GLU A 95 1.96 -5.36 0.90
C GLU A 95 1.79 -5.15 -0.61
N GLU A 96 1.50 -6.20 -1.38
CA GLU A 96 1.15 -6.09 -2.80
C GLU A 96 -0.13 -5.26 -3.00
N TYR A 97 -1.16 -5.46 -2.18
CA TYR A 97 -2.38 -4.64 -2.21
C TYR A 97 -2.08 -3.17 -1.94
N SER A 98 -1.24 -2.88 -0.95
CA SER A 98 -0.81 -1.51 -0.63
C SER A 98 -0.08 -0.86 -1.80
N GLN A 99 0.90 -1.57 -2.40
CA GLN A 99 1.63 -1.09 -3.57
C GLN A 99 0.72 -0.86 -4.77
N GLN A 100 -0.23 -1.76 -5.03
CA GLN A 100 -1.20 -1.61 -6.12
C GLN A 100 -2.14 -0.43 -5.90
N SER A 101 -2.60 -0.20 -4.66
CA SER A 101 -3.45 0.94 -4.32
C SER A 101 -2.71 2.26 -4.57
N MET A 102 -1.47 2.37 -4.08
CA MET A 102 -0.63 3.55 -4.30
C MET A 102 -0.26 3.74 -5.78
N SER A 103 -0.01 2.65 -6.51
CA SER A 103 0.27 2.68 -7.95
C SER A 103 -0.94 3.14 -8.77
N LYS A 104 -2.17 2.88 -8.34
CA LYS A 104 -3.38 3.41 -9.02
C LYS A 104 -3.50 4.93 -8.85
N ILE A 105 -3.19 5.44 -7.67
CA ILE A 105 -3.23 6.88 -7.38
C ILE A 105 -2.13 7.62 -8.15
N THR A 106 -0.90 7.09 -8.11
CA THR A 106 0.27 7.71 -8.74
C THR A 106 0.35 7.45 -10.25
N GLY A 107 -0.05 6.26 -10.71
CA GLY A 107 -0.11 5.86 -12.12
C GLY A 107 -1.21 6.57 -12.91
N GLY A 108 -2.32 6.95 -12.26
CA GLY A 108 -3.30 7.88 -12.85
C GLY A 108 -2.74 9.29 -13.09
N MET A 109 -1.62 9.63 -12.46
CA MET A 109 -0.92 10.92 -12.55
C MET A 109 0.33 10.86 -13.45
N GLY A 110 0.88 9.66 -13.69
CA GLY A 110 2.07 9.43 -14.52
C GLY A 110 1.93 9.87 -15.98
N GLY A 111 0.71 10.17 -16.43
CA GLY A 111 0.44 10.81 -17.73
C GLY A 111 0.63 12.33 -17.76
N LEU A 112 0.88 13.01 -16.63
CA LEU A 112 0.88 14.49 -16.54
C LEU A 112 2.22 15.16 -16.21
N GLY A 113 3.33 14.46 -16.46
CA GLY A 113 4.64 15.11 -16.61
C GLY A 113 5.51 15.11 -15.36
N GLY A 114 6.73 14.60 -15.55
CA GLY A 114 7.80 14.67 -14.56
C GLY A 114 7.77 13.51 -13.57
N GLY A 115 8.60 12.49 -13.84
CA GLY A 115 8.85 11.42 -12.89
C GLY A 115 9.23 11.98 -11.53
N PHE A 116 8.47 11.60 -10.51
CA PHE A 116 8.91 11.71 -9.12
C PHE A 116 9.66 10.42 -8.78
N PRO A 117 10.92 10.50 -8.32
CA PRO A 117 11.64 9.36 -7.82
C PRO A 117 11.17 9.12 -6.38
N PHE A 118 10.42 8.05 -6.18
CA PHE A 118 10.37 7.35 -4.91
C PHE A 118 10.54 5.86 -5.22
#